data_AF-A0A849ZL01-F1
#
_entry.id   AF-A0A849ZL01-F1
#
_cell.length_a   1.000
_cell.length_b   1.000
_cell.length_c   1.000
_cell.angle_alpha   90.00
_cell.angle_beta   90.00
_cell.angle_gamma   90.00
#
_symmetry.space_group_name_H-M   'P 1'
#
loop_
_entity.id
_entity.type
_entity.pdbx_description
1 polymer ?
#
loop_
_entity_poly.entity_id
_entity_poly.type
_entity_poly.pdbx_seq_one_letter_code
_entity_poly.pdbx_strand_id
1 'polypeptide(L)'
;MSLRPWTARFGIALGAAILVAAAGCGGSTPHKPRTNDPHPAAPLDTASSAPTPAAPPVAEDTSTRTASAAPLAIVPFRIAVSNGRDKFDVELEDTGKVFVGGAEVGKIDGTGVVSKKGERVVDLAADGSLRVTGGEVMHLDENDEVVVANGTRVRIGNDGTFHFIRPDNKVIPGASIQVEGFTPAMRRTAIVILMGVARVQ
;
A
#
# COMPACT_ATOMS: atom_id res chain seq x y z
N MET A 1 10.43 13.90 -45.97
CA MET A 1 10.33 13.96 -44.49
C MET A 1 9.95 12.58 -43.99
N SER A 2 10.90 11.83 -43.45
CA SER A 2 10.70 10.44 -43.00
C SER A 2 10.38 10.44 -41.51
N LEU A 3 9.12 10.15 -41.16
CA LEU A 3 8.71 9.91 -39.77
C LEU A 3 9.28 8.54 -39.34
N ARG A 4 10.24 8.56 -38.42
CA ARG A 4 10.76 7.34 -37.80
C ARG A 4 9.78 6.89 -36.69
N PRO A 5 9.33 5.64 -36.66
CA PRO A 5 8.54 5.12 -35.55
C PRO A 5 9.42 4.97 -34.31
N TRP A 6 9.09 5.70 -33.25
CA TRP A 6 9.75 5.64 -31.96
C TRP A 6 9.20 4.43 -31.19
N THR A 7 9.68 3.23 -31.51
CA THR A 7 9.50 2.06 -30.65
C THR A 7 10.45 2.18 -29.47
N ALA A 8 10.10 3.01 -28.50
CA ALA A 8 10.77 3.05 -27.21
C ALA A 8 10.30 1.84 -26.40
N ARG A 9 11.18 0.85 -26.25
CA ARG A 9 11.04 -0.25 -25.29
C ARG A 9 11.12 0.35 -23.88
N PHE A 10 10.00 0.82 -23.34
CA PHE A 10 9.89 1.25 -21.95
C PHE A 10 9.63 0.04 -21.04
N GLY A 11 10.62 -0.85 -20.93
CA GLY A 11 10.65 -1.80 -19.83
C GLY A 11 11.12 -1.08 -18.56
N ILE A 12 10.22 -0.37 -17.87
CA ILE A 12 10.53 0.20 -16.57
C ILE A 12 10.26 -0.86 -15.51
N ALA A 13 11.35 -1.46 -15.04
CA ALA A 13 11.35 -2.24 -13.81
C ALA A 13 11.04 -1.32 -12.62
N LEU A 14 9.77 -1.10 -12.30
CA LEU A 14 9.34 -0.62 -10.98
C LEU A 14 9.51 -1.71 -9.89
N GLY A 15 10.51 -2.59 -10.07
CA GLY A 15 10.79 -3.78 -9.26
C GLY A 15 12.26 -3.92 -8.85
N ALA A 16 13.13 -2.94 -9.12
CA ALA A 16 14.55 -3.08 -8.81
C ALA A 16 15.18 -1.77 -8.32
N ALA A 17 14.95 -1.41 -7.06
CA ALA A 17 15.78 -0.40 -6.38
C ALA A 17 15.76 -0.51 -4.85
N ILE A 18 15.99 -1.70 -4.29
CA ILE A 18 16.56 -1.81 -2.93
C ILE A 18 17.61 -2.92 -2.92
N LEU A 19 18.77 -2.64 -3.48
CA LEU A 19 20.01 -3.34 -3.14
C LEU A 19 20.67 -2.53 -2.04
N VAL A 20 20.40 -2.87 -0.78
CA VAL A 20 21.22 -2.37 0.34
C VAL A 20 22.39 -3.32 0.48
N ALA A 21 23.57 -2.82 0.12
CA ALA A 21 24.84 -3.43 0.46
C ALA A 21 24.95 -3.53 1.98
N ALA A 22 24.86 -4.75 2.51
CA ALA A 22 25.23 -5.08 3.87
C ALA A 22 26.77 -5.05 3.97
N ALA A 23 27.34 -3.87 4.21
CA ALA A 23 28.70 -3.77 4.74
C ALA A 23 28.62 -4.02 6.25
N GLY A 24 28.91 -5.27 6.64
CA GLY A 24 29.12 -5.65 8.02
C GLY A 24 30.40 -5.04 8.58
N CYS A 25 30.28 -4.46 9.77
CA CYS A 25 31.32 -4.32 10.78
C CYS A 25 30.53 -4.10 12.08
N GLY A 26 30.45 -5.07 13.00
CA GLY A 26 31.58 -5.57 13.77
C GLY A 26 31.72 -4.67 15.00
N GLY A 27 31.12 -5.05 16.13
CA GLY A 27 31.12 -4.22 17.33
C GLY A 27 30.39 -4.86 18.50
N SER A 28 30.95 -5.94 19.03
CA SER A 28 30.51 -6.65 20.24
C SER A 28 30.67 -5.79 21.50
N THR A 29 29.66 -5.71 22.35
CA THR A 29 29.85 -5.46 23.79
C THR A 29 29.05 -6.48 24.61
N PRO A 30 29.69 -7.17 25.58
CA PRO A 30 29.03 -8.15 26.42
C PRO A 30 28.38 -7.46 27.62
N HIS A 31 27.06 -7.58 27.77
CA HIS A 31 26.40 -7.25 29.02
C HIS A 31 26.39 -8.46 29.95
N LYS A 32 27.10 -8.29 31.06
CA LYS A 32 27.28 -9.22 32.18
C LYS A 32 25.91 -9.61 32.78
N PRO A 33 25.61 -10.90 33.01
CA PRO A 33 24.43 -11.30 33.76
C PRO A 33 24.62 -10.92 35.23
N ARG A 34 23.64 -10.20 35.78
CA ARG A 34 23.60 -9.84 37.20
C ARG A 34 23.04 -11.03 37.96
N THR A 35 23.92 -11.69 38.71
CA THR A 35 23.62 -12.67 39.76
C THR A 35 22.61 -12.10 40.74
N ASN A 36 21.48 -12.78 40.93
CA ASN A 36 20.65 -12.66 42.13
C ASN A 36 20.27 -14.08 42.53
N ASP A 37 20.64 -14.44 43.74
CA ASP A 37 20.36 -15.68 44.43
C ASP A 37 20.09 -15.30 45.91
N PRO A 38 19.53 -16.19 46.75
CA PRO A 38 18.13 -16.20 47.12
C PRO A 38 17.90 -15.73 48.58
N HIS A 39 16.67 -15.34 48.91
CA HIS A 39 16.22 -15.44 50.30
C HIS A 39 14.71 -15.73 50.42
N PRO A 40 14.29 -16.60 51.36
CA PRO A 40 12.93 -17.11 51.45
C PRO A 40 12.08 -16.35 52.46
N ALA A 41 10.75 -16.45 52.32
CA ALA A 41 9.82 -16.78 53.39
C ALA A 41 8.38 -16.78 52.83
N ALA A 42 7.73 -17.94 52.90
CA ALA A 42 6.27 -18.01 52.94
C ALA A 42 5.79 -17.55 54.33
N PRO A 43 4.52 -17.14 54.44
CA PRO A 43 3.56 -18.11 54.97
C PRO A 43 2.24 -18.17 54.19
N LEU A 44 1.58 -19.30 54.38
CA LEU A 44 0.23 -19.62 53.92
C LEU A 44 -0.78 -18.59 54.42
N ASP A 45 -1.76 -18.26 53.57
CA ASP A 45 -3.12 -18.07 54.05
C ASP A 45 -4.14 -18.62 53.06
N THR A 46 -5.11 -19.31 53.66
CA THR A 46 -6.16 -20.10 53.04
C THR A 46 -7.38 -19.20 52.89
N ALA A 47 -7.89 -19.00 51.67
CA ALA A 47 -9.25 -18.50 51.50
C ALA A 47 -9.84 -18.94 50.16
N SER A 48 -10.56 -20.06 50.24
CA SER A 48 -11.61 -20.48 49.32
C SER A 48 -12.63 -19.36 49.08
N SER A 49 -12.96 -19.08 47.82
CA SER A 49 -14.19 -18.39 47.43
C SER A 49 -14.69 -18.93 46.09
N ALA A 50 -16.01 -19.11 46.04
CA ALA A 50 -16.78 -19.96 45.16
C ALA A 50 -16.78 -19.55 43.67
N PRO A 51 -17.14 -20.45 42.74
CA PRO A 51 -17.36 -20.10 41.34
C PRO A 51 -18.63 -19.25 41.19
N THR A 52 -18.47 -18.05 40.64
CA THR A 52 -19.56 -17.18 40.14
C THR A 52 -20.34 -17.90 39.03
N PRO A 53 -21.68 -17.80 38.96
CA PRO A 53 -22.48 -18.44 37.92
C PRO A 53 -22.11 -17.92 36.52
N ALA A 54 -21.97 -18.84 35.58
CA ALA A 54 -21.76 -18.54 34.17
C ALA A 54 -22.85 -17.59 33.64
N ALA A 55 -22.45 -16.43 33.14
CA ALA A 55 -23.29 -15.59 32.32
C ALA A 55 -23.64 -16.33 31.01
N PRO A 56 -24.87 -16.18 30.47
CA PRO A 56 -25.23 -16.78 29.19
C PRO A 56 -24.33 -16.23 28.08
N PRO A 57 -24.01 -17.05 27.05
CA PRO A 57 -23.21 -16.59 25.93
C PRO A 57 -23.94 -15.42 25.26
N VAL A 58 -23.30 -14.26 25.29
CA VAL A 58 -23.66 -13.13 24.41
C VAL A 58 -23.51 -13.68 23.01
N ALA A 59 -24.62 -13.79 22.29
CA ALA A 59 -24.61 -14.04 20.87
C ALA A 59 -23.82 -12.89 20.25
N GLU A 60 -22.55 -13.15 19.92
CA GLU A 60 -21.80 -12.34 18.99
C GLU A 60 -22.55 -12.43 17.67
N ASP A 61 -23.44 -11.47 17.48
CA ASP A 61 -24.01 -11.12 16.19
C ASP A 61 -22.82 -10.72 15.32
N THR A 62 -22.17 -11.74 14.76
CA THR A 62 -21.23 -11.62 13.64
C THR A 62 -22.09 -11.23 12.46
N SER A 63 -22.56 -9.98 12.52
CA SER A 63 -23.08 -9.26 11.39
C SER A 63 -21.90 -9.21 10.43
N THR A 64 -21.90 -10.15 9.49
CA THR A 64 -21.12 -10.11 8.27
C THR A 64 -21.48 -8.80 7.61
N ARG A 65 -20.77 -7.74 8.01
CA ARG A 65 -20.78 -6.45 7.36
C ARG A 65 -20.13 -6.73 6.03
N THR A 66 -20.96 -7.13 5.07
CA THR A 66 -20.64 -7.08 3.65
C THR A 66 -20.30 -5.63 3.40
N ALA A 67 -19.02 -5.29 3.57
CA ALA A 67 -18.48 -4.01 3.18
C ALA A 67 -18.75 -3.94 1.69
N SER A 68 -19.77 -3.18 1.30
CA SER A 68 -19.99 -2.85 -0.10
C SER A 68 -18.77 -2.03 -0.50
N ALA A 69 -17.98 -2.54 -1.44
CA ALA A 69 -16.86 -1.79 -2.00
C ALA A 69 -17.42 -0.45 -2.47
N ALA A 70 -17.06 0.66 -1.83
CA ALA A 70 -17.39 1.94 -2.38
C ALA A 70 -16.71 2.00 -3.76
N PRO A 71 -17.46 2.28 -4.85
CA PRO A 71 -16.86 2.36 -6.17
C PRO A 71 -15.75 3.41 -6.16
N LEU A 72 -14.69 3.15 -6.91
CA LEU A 72 -13.58 4.09 -7.07
C LEU A 72 -14.12 5.41 -7.62
N ALA A 73 -13.79 6.51 -6.94
CA ALA A 73 -14.19 7.83 -7.38
C ALA A 73 -13.48 8.15 -8.71
N ILE A 74 -14.27 8.36 -9.76
CA ILE A 74 -13.80 8.84 -11.05
C ILE A 74 -13.84 10.37 -11.00
N VAL A 75 -12.73 10.95 -10.57
CA VAL A 75 -12.54 12.40 -10.55
C VAL A 75 -11.25 12.65 -11.34
N PRO A 76 -11.26 13.57 -12.32
CA PRO A 76 -10.08 13.78 -13.14
C PRO A 76 -8.92 14.34 -12.32
N PHE A 77 -7.73 13.81 -12.52
CA PHE A 77 -6.50 14.28 -11.86
C PHE A 77 -5.25 13.94 -12.67
N ARG A 78 -4.13 14.57 -12.33
CA ARG A 78 -2.82 14.30 -12.91
C ARG A 78 -1.81 13.98 -11.81
N ILE A 79 -1.03 12.92 -11.99
CA ILE A 79 0.08 12.55 -11.13
C ILE A 79 1.35 12.80 -11.90
N ALA A 80 2.19 13.71 -11.39
CA ALA A 80 3.52 13.92 -11.91
C ALA A 80 4.47 12.93 -11.22
N VAL A 81 4.86 11.86 -11.92
CA VAL A 81 5.82 10.88 -11.42
C VAL A 81 7.22 11.27 -11.87
N SER A 82 8.11 11.49 -10.91
CA SER A 82 9.51 11.83 -11.15
C SER A 82 10.40 10.86 -10.38
N ASN A 83 11.33 10.21 -11.07
CA ASN A 83 12.34 9.35 -10.44
C ASN A 83 13.75 9.95 -10.53
N GLY A 84 13.84 11.28 -10.43
CA GLY A 84 15.08 12.05 -10.49
C GLY A 84 15.70 12.19 -11.89
N ARG A 85 15.59 11.19 -12.76
CA ARG A 85 16.05 11.23 -14.16
C ARG A 85 14.91 11.40 -15.17
N ASP A 86 13.83 10.67 -14.95
CA ASP A 86 12.69 10.64 -15.87
C ASP A 86 11.46 11.23 -15.20
N LYS A 87 10.66 11.92 -16.01
CA LYS A 87 9.36 12.45 -15.61
C LYS A 87 8.31 11.92 -16.56
N PHE A 88 7.24 11.37 -16.01
CA PHE A 88 6.07 11.03 -16.78
C PHE A 88 4.81 11.40 -16.00
N ASP A 89 3.77 11.72 -16.75
CA ASP A 89 2.48 12.05 -16.21
C ASP A 89 1.56 10.85 -16.27
N VAL A 90 0.83 10.61 -15.19
CA VAL A 90 -0.33 9.71 -15.18
C VAL A 90 -1.57 10.58 -15.07
N GLU A 91 -2.50 10.44 -15.99
CA GLU A 91 -3.72 11.24 -16.02
C GLU A 91 -4.94 10.33 -15.95
N LEU A 92 -5.90 10.71 -15.11
CA LEU A 92 -7.25 10.15 -15.10
C LEU A 92 -8.19 11.19 -15.68
N GLU A 93 -8.94 10.82 -16.72
CA GLU A 93 -10.05 11.64 -17.24
C GLU A 93 -11.35 11.35 -16.47
N ASP A 94 -12.32 12.26 -16.60
CA ASP A 94 -13.68 12.13 -16.04
C ASP A 94 -14.46 10.93 -16.62
N THR A 95 -14.06 10.44 -17.79
CA THR A 95 -14.57 9.21 -18.40
C THR A 95 -14.04 7.93 -17.76
N GLY A 96 -13.09 8.04 -16.82
CA GLY A 96 -12.41 6.93 -16.19
C GLY A 96 -11.21 6.39 -16.97
N LYS A 97 -10.87 6.98 -18.12
CA LYS A 97 -9.67 6.59 -18.89
C LYS A 97 -8.40 7.01 -18.20
N VAL A 98 -7.40 6.13 -18.23
CA VAL A 98 -6.08 6.34 -17.65
C VAL A 98 -5.07 6.52 -18.77
N PHE A 99 -4.29 7.58 -18.71
CA PHE A 99 -3.22 7.91 -19.66
C PHE A 99 -1.88 7.95 -18.94
N VAL A 100 -0.82 7.55 -19.64
CA VAL A 100 0.56 7.62 -19.17
C VAL A 100 1.42 8.23 -20.27
N GLY A 101 2.07 9.36 -19.99
CA GLY A 101 2.85 10.09 -20.99
C GLY A 101 2.05 10.47 -22.24
N GLY A 102 0.74 10.75 -22.09
CA GLY A 102 -0.17 11.08 -23.19
C GLY A 102 -0.72 9.88 -23.96
N ALA A 103 -0.33 8.65 -23.64
CA ALA A 103 -0.90 7.44 -24.23
C ALA A 103 -1.93 6.81 -23.28
N GLU A 104 -3.15 6.56 -23.76
CA GLU A 104 -4.14 5.79 -22.97
C GLU A 104 -3.55 4.39 -22.68
N VAL A 105 -3.64 3.93 -21.44
CA VAL A 105 -3.15 2.62 -20.99
C VAL A 105 -4.29 1.71 -20.52
N GLY A 106 -5.41 2.30 -20.11
CA GLY A 106 -6.55 1.55 -19.62
C GLY A 106 -7.70 2.45 -19.17
N LYS A 107 -8.62 1.88 -18.40
CA LYS A 107 -9.76 2.59 -17.81
C LYS A 107 -10.12 2.01 -16.44
N ILE A 108 -10.74 2.83 -15.60
CA ILE A 108 -11.41 2.40 -14.38
C ILE A 108 -12.77 1.81 -14.72
N ASP A 109 -13.11 0.65 -14.14
CA ASP A 109 -14.39 -0.03 -14.34
C ASP A 109 -15.18 -0.24 -13.04
N GLY A 110 -15.07 0.73 -12.13
CA GLY A 110 -15.78 0.76 -10.84
C GLY A 110 -14.91 0.25 -9.71
N THR A 111 -14.40 -0.97 -9.80
CA THR A 111 -13.58 -1.59 -8.73
C THR A 111 -12.15 -1.84 -9.15
N GLY A 112 -11.73 -1.54 -10.37
CA GLY A 112 -10.39 -1.87 -10.82
C GLY A 112 -9.92 -1.05 -12.00
N VAL A 113 -8.76 -1.46 -12.54
CA VAL A 113 -8.18 -0.91 -13.76
C VAL A 113 -8.13 -2.03 -14.79
N VAL A 114 -8.73 -1.77 -15.95
CA VAL A 114 -8.74 -2.65 -17.11
C VAL A 114 -7.85 -2.05 -18.19
N SER A 115 -6.94 -2.85 -18.75
CA SER A 115 -6.08 -2.43 -19.84
C SER A 115 -6.85 -2.17 -21.13
N LYS A 116 -6.20 -1.51 -22.09
CA LYS A 116 -6.74 -1.38 -23.47
C LYS A 116 -7.13 -2.70 -24.13
N LYS A 117 -6.54 -3.83 -23.70
CA LYS A 117 -6.83 -5.16 -24.25
C LYS A 117 -8.05 -5.82 -23.59
N GLY A 118 -8.68 -5.17 -22.62
CA GLY A 118 -9.78 -5.73 -21.84
C GLY A 118 -9.34 -6.63 -20.69
N GLU A 119 -8.04 -6.68 -20.39
CA GLU A 119 -7.51 -7.47 -19.28
C GLU A 119 -7.55 -6.65 -17.99
N ARG A 120 -8.09 -7.23 -16.91
CA ARG A 120 -8.04 -6.58 -15.60
C ARG A 120 -6.60 -6.63 -15.06
N VAL A 121 -6.02 -5.46 -14.83
CA VAL A 121 -4.65 -5.29 -14.35
C VAL A 121 -4.62 -5.11 -12.84
N VAL A 122 -5.65 -4.44 -12.31
CA VAL A 122 -5.84 -4.23 -10.87
C VAL A 122 -7.30 -4.46 -10.53
N ASP A 123 -7.54 -5.14 -9.42
CA ASP A 123 -8.86 -5.39 -8.85
C ASP A 123 -8.83 -4.96 -7.38
N LEU A 124 -9.78 -4.10 -6.98
CA LEU A 124 -10.01 -3.73 -5.60
C LEU A 124 -11.27 -4.45 -5.12
N ALA A 125 -11.07 -5.37 -4.20
CA ALA A 125 -12.15 -6.06 -3.53
C ALA A 125 -12.77 -5.19 -2.43
N ALA A 126 -13.96 -5.61 -2.01
CA ALA A 126 -14.84 -4.88 -1.11
C ALA A 126 -14.31 -4.79 0.33
N ASP A 127 -13.50 -5.76 0.71
CA ASP A 127 -12.73 -5.81 1.95
C ASP A 127 -11.51 -4.87 1.94
N GLY A 128 -11.21 -4.19 0.84
CA GLY A 128 -9.99 -3.37 0.69
C GLY A 128 -8.81 -4.14 0.10
N SER A 129 -8.97 -5.44 -0.23
CA SER A 129 -7.91 -6.23 -0.84
C SER A 129 -7.66 -5.79 -2.28
N LEU A 130 -6.44 -5.34 -2.55
CA LEU A 130 -5.96 -4.90 -3.86
C LEU A 130 -5.15 -6.02 -4.51
N ARG A 131 -5.66 -6.56 -5.62
CA ARG A 131 -4.98 -7.59 -6.40
C ARG A 131 -4.45 -7.01 -7.70
N VAL A 132 -3.14 -7.06 -7.87
CA VAL A 132 -2.46 -6.68 -9.11
C VAL A 132 -2.13 -7.95 -9.89
N THR A 133 -2.45 -7.99 -11.19
CA THR A 133 -2.24 -9.17 -12.03
C THR A 133 -0.77 -9.59 -12.05
N GLY A 134 -0.50 -10.84 -11.65
CA GLY A 134 0.87 -11.37 -11.51
C GLY A 134 1.66 -10.78 -10.33
N GLY A 135 0.98 -10.20 -9.33
CA GLY A 135 1.57 -9.70 -8.10
C GLY A 135 0.92 -10.30 -6.86
N GLU A 136 1.43 -9.91 -5.70
CA GLU A 136 0.82 -10.25 -4.41
C GLU A 136 -0.45 -9.43 -4.16
N VAL A 137 -1.34 -10.00 -3.34
CA VAL A 137 -2.50 -9.27 -2.83
C VAL A 137 -2.03 -8.31 -1.76
N MET A 138 -2.32 -7.03 -1.94
CA MET A 138 -2.09 -5.97 -0.98
C MET A 138 -3.41 -5.62 -0.31
N HIS A 139 -3.39 -4.87 0.78
CA HIS A 139 -4.60 -4.45 1.48
C HIS A 139 -4.57 -2.95 1.71
N LEU A 140 -5.64 -2.26 1.28
CA LEU A 140 -5.90 -0.86 1.63
C LEU A 140 -6.62 -0.82 2.97
N ASP A 141 -6.06 -0.09 3.92
CA ASP A 141 -6.73 0.17 5.19
C ASP A 141 -7.79 1.30 5.09
N GLU A 142 -8.36 1.66 6.24
CA GLU A 142 -9.36 2.71 6.38
C GLU A 142 -8.84 4.12 6.02
N ASN A 143 -7.51 4.31 6.04
CA ASN A 143 -6.83 5.56 5.71
C ASN A 143 -6.39 5.62 4.24
N ASP A 144 -6.72 4.58 3.47
CA ASP A 144 -6.19 4.28 2.15
C ASP A 144 -4.65 4.20 2.17
N GLU A 145 -4.10 3.54 3.18
CA GLU A 145 -2.70 3.14 3.23
C GLU A 145 -2.58 1.71 2.72
N VAL A 146 -1.56 1.43 1.90
CA VAL A 146 -1.29 0.06 1.43
C VAL A 146 0.00 -0.47 2.03
N VAL A 147 -0.03 -1.71 2.51
CA VAL A 147 1.18 -2.43 2.94
C VAL A 147 1.62 -3.33 1.79
N VAL A 148 2.87 -3.20 1.35
CA VAL A 148 3.48 -4.07 0.34
C VAL A 148 4.32 -5.18 1.01
N ALA A 149 4.64 -6.23 0.24
CA ALA A 149 5.33 -7.48 0.65
C ALA A 149 6.47 -7.36 1.67
N ASN A 150 7.21 -6.24 1.65
CA ASN A 150 8.38 -6.01 2.49
C ASN A 150 8.08 -5.23 3.78
N GLY A 151 6.80 -5.05 4.14
CA GLY A 151 6.35 -4.21 5.25
C GLY A 151 6.49 -2.70 4.99
N THR A 152 6.90 -2.31 3.79
CA THR A 152 6.85 -0.92 3.36
C THR A 152 5.40 -0.52 3.19
N ARG A 153 5.05 0.67 3.67
CA ARG A 153 3.70 1.23 3.61
C ARG A 153 3.71 2.40 2.64
N VAL A 154 2.67 2.48 1.81
CA VAL A 154 2.47 3.59 0.87
C VAL A 154 1.25 4.35 1.33
N ARG A 155 1.43 5.64 1.59
CA ARG A 155 0.37 6.55 2.02
C ARG A 155 0.38 7.79 1.14
N ILE A 156 -0.79 8.33 0.81
CA ILE A 156 -0.89 9.67 0.23
C ILE A 156 -1.24 10.66 1.35
N GLY A 157 -0.44 11.71 1.49
CA GLY A 157 -0.71 12.84 2.39
C GLY A 157 -1.96 13.62 1.99
N ASN A 158 -2.41 14.52 2.85
CA ASN A 158 -3.54 15.42 2.54
C ASN A 158 -3.17 16.47 1.47
N ASP A 159 -1.88 16.66 1.25
CA ASP A 159 -1.27 17.51 0.23
C ASP A 159 -1.11 16.80 -1.13
N GLY A 160 -1.53 15.54 -1.25
CA GLY A 160 -1.37 14.75 -2.47
C GLY A 160 0.03 14.17 -2.66
N THR A 161 0.89 14.20 -1.64
CA THR A 161 2.23 13.63 -1.71
C THR A 161 2.20 12.14 -1.36
N PHE A 162 2.75 11.27 -2.21
CA PHE A 162 3.00 9.88 -1.83
C PHE A 162 4.22 9.78 -0.91
N HIS A 163 4.02 9.13 0.23
CA HIS A 163 5.05 8.78 1.18
C HIS A 163 5.24 7.26 1.18
N PHE A 164 6.48 6.84 0.93
CA PHE A 164 6.91 5.46 1.15
C PHE A 164 7.52 5.37 2.54
N ILE A 165 6.91 4.60 3.42
CA ILE A 165 7.27 4.46 4.82
C ILE A 165 7.85 3.06 4.99
N ARG A 166 9.10 2.96 5.43
CA ARG A 166 9.74 1.68 5.71
C ARG A 166 9.10 0.96 6.91
N PRO A 167 9.37 -0.34 7.10
CA PRO A 167 8.94 -1.07 8.31
C PRO A 167 9.40 -0.43 9.62
N ASP A 168 10.50 0.35 9.60
CA ASP A 168 11.02 1.09 10.76
C ASP A 168 10.30 2.44 11.01
N ASN A 169 9.17 2.68 10.34
CA ASN A 169 8.38 3.92 10.37
C ASN A 169 9.10 5.16 9.84
N LYS A 170 10.22 5.03 9.13
CA LYS A 170 10.90 6.15 8.50
C LYS A 170 10.44 6.35 7.06
N VAL A 171 10.05 7.58 6.73
CA VAL A 171 9.78 8.00 5.35
C VAL A 171 11.06 7.90 4.53
N ILE A 172 10.97 7.32 3.32
CA ILE A 172 12.07 7.23 2.38
C ILE A 172 12.26 8.60 1.70
N PRO A 173 13.36 9.33 1.96
CA PRO A 173 13.60 10.62 1.34
C PRO A 173 13.88 10.47 -0.17
N GLY A 174 13.39 11.41 -0.98
CA GLY A 174 13.65 11.46 -2.43
C GLY A 174 12.72 10.61 -3.29
N ALA A 175 11.80 9.85 -2.70
CA ALA A 175 10.78 9.06 -3.40
C ALA A 175 9.38 9.67 -3.25
N SER A 176 9.26 10.99 -3.31
CA SER A 176 7.96 11.68 -3.21
C SER A 176 7.35 11.89 -4.59
N ILE A 177 6.15 11.36 -4.80
CA ILE A 177 5.35 11.58 -6.01
C ILE A 177 4.27 12.60 -5.67
N GLN A 178 4.13 13.65 -6.48
CA GLN A 178 3.12 14.69 -6.26
C GLN A 178 1.91 14.44 -7.15
N VAL A 179 0.72 14.48 -6.56
CA VAL A 179 -0.55 14.50 -7.29
C VAL A 179 -1.00 15.95 -7.46
N GLU A 180 -1.19 16.38 -8.71
CA GLU A 180 -1.83 17.65 -9.06
C GLU A 180 -3.35 17.48 -9.07
N GLY A 181 -4.05 18.51 -8.55
CA GLY A 181 -5.50 18.48 -8.41
C GLY A 181 -6.01 17.55 -7.31
N PHE A 182 -5.14 17.10 -6.40
CA PHE A 182 -5.49 16.13 -5.36
C PHE A 182 -6.68 16.58 -4.50
N THR A 183 -7.59 15.64 -4.24
CA THR A 183 -8.65 15.75 -3.24
C THR A 183 -8.68 14.48 -2.41
N PRO A 184 -9.05 14.53 -1.13
CA PRO A 184 -9.10 13.34 -0.27
C PRO A 184 -9.95 12.19 -0.85
N ALA A 185 -11.01 12.52 -1.59
CA ALA A 185 -11.88 11.54 -2.23
C ALA A 185 -11.17 10.68 -3.30
N MET A 186 -10.06 11.16 -3.86
CA MET A 186 -9.31 10.47 -4.92
C MET A 186 -8.18 9.57 -4.40
N ARG A 187 -7.90 9.59 -3.09
CA ARG A 187 -6.75 8.88 -2.52
C ARG A 187 -6.71 7.42 -2.91
N ARG A 188 -7.81 6.70 -2.69
CA ARG A 188 -7.97 5.30 -3.07
C ARG A 188 -7.75 5.08 -4.57
N THR A 189 -8.42 5.87 -5.41
CA THR A 189 -8.29 5.79 -6.87
C THR A 189 -6.86 6.02 -7.35
N ALA A 190 -6.16 7.01 -6.79
CA ALA A 190 -4.77 7.32 -7.13
C ALA A 190 -3.81 6.16 -6.80
N ILE A 191 -4.00 5.48 -5.66
CA ILE A 191 -3.21 4.29 -5.30
C ILE A 191 -3.46 3.15 -6.28
N VAL A 192 -4.73 2.86 -6.58
CA VAL A 192 -5.11 1.80 -7.53
C VAL A 192 -4.49 2.05 -8.90
N ILE A 193 -4.60 3.28 -9.42
CA ILE A 193 -3.99 3.65 -10.70
C ILE A 193 -2.47 3.52 -10.66
N LEU A 194 -1.81 4.04 -9.62
CA LEU A 194 -0.36 3.97 -9.52
C LEU A 194 0.15 2.52 -9.55
N MET A 195 -0.54 1.63 -8.84
CA MET A 195 -0.23 0.19 -8.83
C MET A 195 -0.52 -0.49 -10.16
N GLY A 196 -1.55 -0.04 -10.89
CA GLY A 196 -1.90 -0.57 -12.20
C GLY A 196 -0.94 -0.15 -13.30
N VAL A 197 -0.60 1.14 -13.35
CA VAL A 197 0.33 1.71 -14.35
C VAL A 197 1.69 1.04 -14.29
N ALA A 198 2.17 0.67 -13.09
CA ALA A 198 3.42 -0.06 -12.91
C ALA A 198 3.47 -1.43 -13.62
N ARG A 199 2.33 -1.97 -14.07
CA ARG A 199 2.24 -3.27 -14.76
C ARG A 199 1.91 -3.19 -16.25
N VAL A 200 1.42 -2.05 -16.76
CA VAL A 200 0.98 -1.93 -18.17
C VAL A 200 2.13 -1.50 -19.10
N GLN A 201 3.25 -1.02 -18.54
CA GLN A 201 4.49 -0.72 -19.29
C GLN A 201 5.32 -1.99 -19.53
#